data_AF-A0A452XBT7-F1
#
_entry.id   AF-A0A452XBT7-F1
#
_cell.length_a   1.000
_cell.length_b   1.000
_cell.length_c   1.000
_cell.angle_alpha   90.00
_cell.angle_beta   90.00
_cell.angle_gamma   90.00
#
_symmetry.space_group_name_H-M   'P 1'
#
loop_
_entity.id
_entity.type
_entity.pdbx_description
1 polymer ?
#
loop_
_entity_poly.entity_id
_entity_poly.type
_entity_poly.pdbx_seq_one_letter_code
_entity_poly.pdbx_strand_id
1 'polypeptide(L)'
;MTKMNRNYYLLPHEDDPVGTIRNKNCIGKVMFLTAVARPRYDAEGNVTFSGKIGVWPFVQEIPAARRSENRARGTMEIKNVTVNRDVIRQ
;
A
#
# COMPACT_ATOMS: atom_id res chain seq x y z
N MET A 1 5.04 -24.88 6.12
CA MET A 1 4.79 -23.44 6.31
C MET A 1 4.21 -23.23 7.69
N THR A 2 4.84 -22.40 8.53
CA THR A 2 4.33 -22.07 9.86
C THR A 2 3.04 -21.26 9.69
N LYS A 3 1.88 -21.90 9.89
CA LYS A 3 0.59 -21.21 9.92
C LYS A 3 0.56 -20.38 11.22
N MET A 4 1.01 -19.13 11.14
CA MET A 4 0.57 -18.14 12.12
C MET A 4 -0.96 -18.08 12.04
N ASN A 5 -1.65 -18.11 13.18
CA ASN A 5 -3.11 -17.96 13.22
C ASN A 5 -3.47 -16.63 12.54
N ARG A 6 -4.15 -16.70 11.38
CA ARG A 6 -4.61 -15.53 10.61
C ARG A 6 -6.12 -15.59 10.57
N ASN A 7 -6.77 -14.55 11.08
CA ASN A 7 -8.21 -14.37 10.95
C ASN A 7 -8.46 -13.51 9.71
N TYR A 8 -9.25 -14.01 8.77
CA TYR A 8 -9.74 -13.27 7.63
C TYR A 8 -11.24 -13.01 7.82
N TYR A 9 -11.69 -11.81 7.44
CA TYR A 9 -13.12 -11.52 7.31
C TYR A 9 -13.49 -11.76 5.85
N LEU A 10 -14.02 -12.95 5.58
CA LEU A 10 -14.43 -13.38 4.23
C LEU A 10 -15.95 -13.44 4.14
N LEU A 11 -16.48 -13.19 2.95
CA LEU A 11 -17.88 -13.46 2.64
C LEU A 11 -18.11 -14.99 2.55
N PRO A 12 -19.35 -15.49 2.74
CA PRO A 12 -19.64 -16.93 2.73
C PRO A 12 -19.28 -17.68 1.44
N HIS A 13 -18.96 -16.98 0.36
CA HIS A 13 -18.66 -17.54 -0.97
C HIS A 13 -17.29 -17.07 -1.49
N GLU A 14 -16.48 -16.48 -0.63
CA GLU A 14 -15.17 -15.97 -0.99
C GLU A 14 -14.12 -17.03 -0.64
N ASP A 15 -13.27 -17.34 -1.61
CA ASP A 15 -12.18 -18.29 -1.42
C ASP A 15 -11.14 -17.75 -0.43
N ASP A 16 -10.50 -18.66 0.31
CA ASP A 16 -9.41 -18.30 1.21
C ASP A 16 -8.28 -17.58 0.45
N PRO A 17 -7.80 -16.43 0.94
CA PRO A 17 -6.78 -15.67 0.25
C PRO A 17 -5.44 -16.44 0.19
N VAL A 18 -4.91 -16.62 -1.02
CA VAL A 18 -3.63 -17.29 -1.25
C VAL A 18 -2.47 -16.35 -0.89
N GLY A 19 -1.81 -16.62 0.24
CA GLY A 19 -0.58 -15.94 0.62
C GLY A 19 0.64 -16.53 -0.09
N THR A 20 1.14 -15.86 -1.13
CA THR A 20 2.41 -16.24 -1.79
C THR A 20 3.65 -15.92 -0.94
N ILE A 21 3.48 -15.18 0.16
CA ILE A 21 4.57 -14.64 0.97
C ILE A 21 4.87 -15.55 2.16
N ARG A 22 6.12 -16.02 2.24
CA ARG A 22 6.60 -16.98 3.25
C ARG A 22 6.57 -16.46 4.69
N ASN A 23 6.71 -15.15 4.90
CA ASN A 23 6.73 -14.51 6.22
C ASN A 23 6.11 -13.10 6.17
N LYS A 24 5.33 -12.72 7.19
CA LYS A 24 4.78 -11.37 7.35
C LYS A 24 5.85 -10.27 7.33
N ASN A 25 7.06 -10.56 7.81
CA ASN A 25 8.19 -9.63 7.77
C ASN A 25 8.70 -9.34 6.35
N CYS A 26 8.34 -10.17 5.36
CA CYS A 26 8.69 -9.95 3.96
C CYS A 26 7.63 -9.11 3.20
N ILE A 27 6.53 -8.72 3.86
CA ILE A 27 5.55 -7.82 3.27
C ILE A 27 6.14 -6.40 3.27
N GLY A 28 6.27 -5.81 2.08
CA GLY A 28 6.73 -4.43 1.94
C GLY A 28 5.80 -3.47 2.67
N LYS A 29 6.37 -2.62 3.54
CA LYS A 29 5.63 -1.56 4.23
C LYS A 29 5.87 -0.26 3.47
N VAL A 30 4.79 0.33 2.95
CA VAL A 30 4.82 1.59 2.19
C VAL A 30 4.07 2.66 2.96
N MET A 31 4.61 3.87 2.98
CA MET A 31 3.97 5.05 3.56
C MET A 31 3.20 5.80 2.47
N PHE A 32 2.05 6.35 2.81
CA PHE A 32 1.22 7.14 1.90
C PHE A 32 0.92 8.52 2.49
N LEU A 33 0.93 9.54 1.64
CA LEU A 33 0.33 10.85 1.91
C LEU A 33 -1.08 10.85 1.36
N THR A 34 -2.07 11.14 2.19
CA THR A 34 -3.46 11.25 1.77
C THR A 34 -3.96 12.66 2.01
N ALA A 35 -4.46 13.31 0.97
CA ALA A 35 -5.11 14.61 1.09
C ALA A 35 -6.63 14.43 1.11
N VAL A 36 -7.26 14.89 2.18
CA VAL A 36 -8.72 14.90 2.33
C VAL A 36 -9.15 16.32 2.75
N ALA A 37 -10.02 16.92 1.96
CA ALA A 37 -10.73 18.14 2.30
C ALA A 37 -12.06 17.84 2.99
N ARG A 38 -12.71 18.87 3.53
CA ARG A 38 -14.05 18.74 4.11
C ARG A 38 -15.05 18.36 3.01
N PRO A 39 -15.88 17.32 3.20
CA PRO A 39 -16.96 17.01 2.27
C PRO A 39 -17.93 18.20 2.14
N ARG A 40 -18.45 18.41 0.93
CA ARG A 40 -19.46 19.44 0.64
C ARG A 40 -20.77 18.77 0.26
N TYR A 41 -21.86 19.40 0.68
CA TYR A 41 -23.21 18.92 0.51
C TYR A 41 -24.05 20.00 -0.17
N ASP A 42 -25.06 19.61 -0.93
CA ASP A 42 -26.09 20.52 -1.43
C ASP A 42 -27.15 20.81 -0.34
N ALA A 43 -28.16 21.60 -0.70
CA ALA A 43 -29.25 21.95 0.21
C ALA A 43 -30.15 20.76 0.58
N GLU A 44 -30.14 19.70 -0.23
CA GLU A 44 -30.93 18.47 -0.02
C GLU A 44 -30.16 17.42 0.80
N GLY A 45 -28.89 17.68 1.11
CA GLY A 45 -28.03 16.79 1.89
C GLY A 45 -27.26 15.76 1.07
N ASN A 46 -27.26 15.87 -0.26
CA ASN A 46 -26.47 15.00 -1.13
C ASN A 46 -25.00 15.45 -1.16
N VAL A 47 -24.09 14.48 -1.16
CA VAL A 47 -22.64 14.74 -1.22
C VAL A 47 -22.27 15.22 -2.64
N THR A 48 -21.93 16.50 -2.77
CA THR A 48 -21.44 17.07 -4.03
C THR A 48 -19.94 16.91 -4.17
N PHE A 49 -19.21 16.88 -3.05
CA PHE A 49 -17.78 16.62 -3.02
C PHE A 49 -17.44 15.78 -1.79
N SER A 50 -16.87 14.59 -1.99
CA SER A 50 -16.55 13.68 -0.90
C SER A 50 -15.34 14.11 -0.06
N GLY A 51 -14.63 15.17 -0.46
CA GLY A 51 -13.41 15.60 0.21
C GLY A 51 -12.17 14.79 -0.17
N LYS A 52 -12.30 13.64 -0.82
CA LYS A 52 -11.15 12.80 -1.20
C LYS A 52 -10.41 13.44 -2.38
N ILE A 53 -9.18 13.92 -2.15
CA ILE A 53 -8.38 14.58 -3.19
C ILE A 53 -7.43 13.58 -3.84
N GLY A 54 -6.65 12.85 -3.04
CA GLY A 54 -5.67 11.92 -3.58
C GLY A 54 -4.87 11.17 -2.52
N VAL A 55 -4.17 10.14 -2.98
CA VAL A 55 -3.27 9.29 -2.19
C VAL A 55 -1.97 9.14 -2.99
N TRP A 56 -0.84 9.49 -2.37
CA TRP A 56 0.48 9.41 -2.99
C TRP A 56 1.42 8.53 -2.16
N PRO A 57 2.02 7.48 -2.75
CA PRO A 57 2.99 6.64 -2.06
C PRO A 57 4.37 7.31 -1.97
N PHE A 58 5.03 7.18 -0.82
CA PHE A 58 6.46 7.50 -0.68
C PHE A 58 7.31 6.30 -1.09
N VAL A 59 7.53 6.18 -2.39
CA VAL A 59 8.29 5.08 -2.99
C VAL A 59 9.26 5.58 -4.04
N GLN A 60 10.29 4.79 -4.29
CA GLN A 60 11.24 5.02 -5.38
C GLN A 60 11.40 3.74 -6.20
N GLU A 61 11.45 3.90 -7.51
CA GLU A 61 11.83 2.81 -8.41
C GLU A 61 13.36 2.69 -8.46
N ILE A 62 13.88 1.58 -7.97
CA ILE A 62 15.32 1.31 -7.89
C ILE A 62 15.57 -0.07 -8.48
N PRO A 63 16.62 -0.27 -9.30
CA PRO A 63 17.00 -1.60 -9.75
C PRO A 63 17.41 -2.50 -8.58
N ALA A 64 16.97 -3.76 -8.62
CA ALA A 64 17.29 -4.76 -7.61
C ALA A 64 18.81 -4.93 -7.46
N ALA A 65 19.35 -4.62 -6.28
CA ALA A 65 20.79 -4.67 -6.04
C ALA A 65 21.35 -6.11 -6.01
N ARG A 66 20.52 -7.07 -5.58
CA ARG A 66 20.87 -8.49 -5.45
C ARG A 66 19.84 -9.34 -6.20
N ARG A 67 20.28 -10.49 -6.70
CA ARG A 67 19.37 -11.54 -7.20
C ARG A 67 18.67 -12.19 -6.01
N SER A 68 17.38 -12.45 -6.16
CA SER A 68 16.59 -13.32 -5.29
C SER A 68 15.94 -14.42 -6.12
N GLU A 69 15.31 -15.40 -5.46
CA GLU A 69 14.58 -16.48 -6.14
C GLU A 69 13.48 -15.94 -7.07
N ASN A 70 12.79 -14.88 -6.63
CA ASN A 70 11.66 -14.30 -7.35
C ASN A 70 12.04 -13.10 -8.24
N ARG A 71 13.33 -12.70 -8.27
CA ARG A 71 13.74 -11.47 -8.98
C ARG A 71 15.21 -11.48 -9.38
N ALA A 72 15.50 -11.21 -10.65
CA ALA A 72 16.86 -11.05 -11.14
C ALA A 72 17.49 -9.73 -10.63
N ARG A 73 18.82 -9.69 -10.54
CA ARG A 73 19.54 -8.45 -10.26
C ARG A 73 19.26 -7.46 -11.40
N GLY A 74 18.97 -6.21 -11.06
CA GLY A 74 18.70 -5.14 -12.02
C GLY A 74 17.23 -4.96 -12.40
N THR A 75 16.33 -5.87 -12.03
CA THR A 75 14.89 -5.66 -12.23
C THR A 75 14.43 -4.43 -11.44
N MET A 76 13.68 -3.52 -12.07
CA MET A 76 13.13 -2.35 -11.37
C MET A 76 12.19 -2.79 -10.25
N GLU A 77 12.43 -2.29 -9.06
CA GLU A 77 11.68 -2.60 -7.84
C GLU A 77 11.22 -1.30 -7.19
N ILE A 78 9.98 -1.33 -6.69
CA ILE A 78 9.46 -0.26 -5.85
C ILE A 78 10.02 -0.48 -4.44
N LYS A 79 10.79 0.48 -3.94
CA LYS A 79 11.26 0.49 -2.55
C LYS A 79 10.61 1.62 -1.77
N ASN A 80 10.32 1.34 -0.50
CA ASN A 80 9.85 2.34 0.42
C ASN A 80 10.96 3.35 0.72
N VAL A 81 10.61 4.63 0.72
CA VAL A 81 11.51 5.71 1.12
C VAL A 81 11.27 6.01 2.60
N THR A 82 12.34 6.19 3.38
CA THR A 82 12.23 6.69 4.74
C THR A 82 11.77 8.14 4.70
N VAL A 83 10.57 8.41 5.21
CA VAL A 83 9.97 9.74 5.17
C VAL A 83 10.59 10.62 6.27
N ASN A 84 11.23 11.71 5.87
CA ASN A 84 11.71 12.78 6.76
C ASN A 84 11.10 14.12 6.32
N ARG A 85 11.50 15.23 6.99
CA ARG A 85 10.98 16.58 6.68
C ARG A 85 11.25 17.03 5.25
N ASP A 86 12.31 16.54 4.63
CA ASP A 86 12.69 16.94 3.27
C ASP A 86 11.96 16.09 2.23
N VAL A 87 11.86 14.78 2.46
CA VAL A 87 11.14 13.83 1.58
C VAL A 87 9.64 14.16 1.50
N ILE A 88 9.01 14.62 2.59
CA ILE A 88 7.59 14.99 2.56
C ILE A 88 7.32 16.28 1.76
N ARG A 89 8.36 17.04 1.41
CA ARG A 89 8.26 18.31 0.65
C ARG A 89 8.64 18.17 -0.82
N GLN A 90 9.16 17.02 -1.23
CA GLN A 90 9.42 16.68 -2.63
C GLN A 90 8.12 16.26 -3.31
#